data_AF-A0A1Q8JDA7-F1
#
_entry.id   AF-A0A1Q8JDA7-F1
#
_cell.length_a   1.000
_cell.length_b   1.000
_cell.length_c   1.000
_cell.angle_alpha   90.00
_cell.angle_beta   90.00
_cell.angle_gamma   90.00
#
_symmetry.space_group_name_H-M   'P 1'
#
loop_
_entity.id
_entity.type
_entity.pdbx_description
1 polymer ?
#
loop_
_entity_poly.entity_id
_entity_poly.type
_entity_poly.pdbx_seq_one_letter_code
_entity_poly.pdbx_strand_id
1 'polypeptide(L)'
;MARLLPAFLVAVPVAWVALRFLSPEDWASPDAREVVVNWLMLGNWDTVRYPWLDPAFWTLPLQLMAFTAAAVLSTTRWGFGPRLRVLLWTMVLVPLLLWPLRARPGDPADPPEWYRMIVDGFGFHRLHLFVAGIAVWLWSTRRMGNGHALALLAFCGLAQFVHGLMPGPDGVLRVDLDHIDAVAAALVCVGIALVALVARLPRPGGWIPAPLATAFRRLAGISYGVYLMHQTVGYVVMRRLQDVGVGPLLQSAAMLVVAVLLGWLLTRLLERPAHGVLMRSWDRVAAR
;
A
#
# COMPACT_ATOMS: atom_id res chain seq x y z
N MET A 1 5.37 12.55 2.85
CA MET A 1 6.84 12.40 3.01
C MET A 1 7.27 12.33 4.46
N ALA A 2 7.06 13.38 5.24
CA ALA A 2 7.46 13.47 6.65
C ALA A 2 7.05 12.28 7.54
N ARG A 3 5.90 11.66 7.23
CA ARG A 3 5.38 10.50 7.95
C ARG A 3 5.94 9.15 7.44
N LEU A 4 6.21 9.06 6.14
CA LEU A 4 6.53 7.79 5.48
C LEU A 4 8.00 7.42 5.66
N LEU A 5 8.89 8.32 5.25
CA LEU A 5 10.30 8.01 5.11
C LEU A 5 11.00 7.70 6.45
N PRO A 6 10.81 8.47 7.55
CA PRO A 6 11.51 8.18 8.80
C PRO A 6 11.16 6.82 9.39
N ALA A 7 9.87 6.45 9.39
CA ALA A 7 9.44 5.15 9.88
C ALA A 7 9.94 4.02 8.98
N PHE A 8 9.93 4.20 7.66
CA PHE A 8 10.50 3.23 6.73
C PHE A 8 12.02 3.01 6.92
N LEU A 9 12.77 4.09 7.10
CA LEU A 9 14.22 4.01 7.30
C LEU A 9 14.61 3.16 8.51
N VAL A 10 13.77 3.13 9.55
CA VAL A 10 13.96 2.27 10.72
C VAL A 10 13.30 0.90 10.56
N ALA A 11 12.20 0.81 9.82
CA ALA A 11 11.51 -0.46 9.57
C ALA A 11 12.40 -1.48 8.86
N VAL A 12 13.17 -1.05 7.86
CA VAL A 12 14.08 -1.91 7.09
C VAL A 12 15.13 -2.59 7.98
N PRO A 13 15.95 -1.89 8.78
CA PRO A 13 16.91 -2.54 9.65
C PRO A 13 16.25 -3.39 10.74
N VAL A 14 15.04 -3.03 11.22
CA VAL A 14 14.29 -3.89 12.14
C VAL A 14 13.90 -5.22 11.48
N ALA A 15 13.39 -5.19 10.24
CA ALA A 15 13.07 -6.40 9.48
C ALA A 15 14.34 -7.23 9.20
N TRP A 16 15.45 -6.58 8.83
CA TRP A 16 16.74 -7.26 8.65
C TRP A 16 17.23 -7.92 9.93
N VAL A 17 17.20 -7.23 11.08
CA VAL A 17 17.58 -7.82 12.38
C VAL A 17 16.67 -8.99 12.73
N ALA A 18 15.36 -8.87 12.52
CA ALA A 18 14.42 -9.95 12.78
C ALA A 18 14.73 -11.18 11.92
N LEU A 19 15.00 -11.00 10.63
CA LEU A 19 15.39 -12.11 9.76
C LEU A 19 16.77 -12.68 10.13
N ARG A 20 17.77 -11.83 10.35
CA ARG A 20 19.15 -12.25 10.56
C ARG A 20 19.37 -12.98 11.90
N PHE A 21 18.67 -12.56 12.96
CA PHE A 21 18.95 -13.01 14.32
C PHE A 21 17.77 -13.70 15.01
N LEU A 22 16.54 -13.44 14.57
CA LEU A 22 15.34 -13.97 15.20
C LEU A 22 14.60 -14.98 14.35
N SER A 23 14.82 -15.06 13.04
CA SER A 23 14.18 -16.09 12.21
C SER A 23 14.78 -17.49 12.46
N PRO A 24 14.04 -18.56 12.18
CA PRO A 24 14.56 -19.92 12.23
C PRO A 24 15.77 -20.14 11.32
N GLU A 25 16.58 -21.15 11.62
CA GLU A 25 17.79 -21.48 10.85
C GLU A 25 17.48 -21.98 9.43
N ASP A 26 16.27 -22.49 9.20
CA ASP A 26 15.80 -22.94 7.88
C ASP A 26 15.38 -21.79 6.96
N TRP A 27 15.31 -20.55 7.45
CA TRP A 27 14.98 -19.38 6.64
C TRP A 27 16.22 -18.76 6.00
N ALA A 28 16.03 -18.13 4.85
CA ALA A 28 17.09 -17.38 4.21
C ALA A 28 17.58 -16.25 5.14
N SER A 29 18.89 -16.20 5.36
CA SER A 29 19.51 -15.19 6.21
C SER A 29 20.05 -14.04 5.36
N PRO A 30 19.38 -12.86 5.37
CA PRO A 30 19.69 -11.77 4.45
C PRO A 30 21.03 -11.11 4.77
N ASP A 31 21.78 -10.73 3.72
CA ASP A 31 23.02 -9.99 3.88
C ASP A 31 22.75 -8.52 4.25
N ALA A 32 23.70 -7.86 4.92
CA ALA A 32 23.58 -6.46 5.32
C ALA A 32 23.38 -5.51 4.12
N ARG A 33 23.87 -5.87 2.93
CA ARG A 33 23.62 -5.13 1.68
C ARG A 33 22.13 -4.98 1.36
N GLU A 34 21.30 -5.92 1.81
CA GLU A 34 19.86 -5.91 1.53
C GLU A 34 19.13 -4.75 2.23
N VAL A 35 19.70 -4.22 3.33
CA VAL A 35 19.21 -2.99 3.97
C VAL A 35 19.29 -1.82 3.00
N VAL A 36 20.42 -1.65 2.31
CA VAL A 36 20.63 -0.57 1.34
C VAL A 36 19.73 -0.78 0.13
N VAL A 37 19.64 -2.00 -0.39
CA VAL A 37 18.77 -2.36 -1.51
C VAL A 37 17.30 -2.02 -1.22
N ASN A 38 16.82 -2.32 -0.01
CA ASN A 38 15.45 -2.03 0.40
C ASN A 38 15.24 -0.53 0.63
N TRP A 39 16.18 0.20 1.23
CA TRP A 39 16.09 1.67 1.32
C TRP A 39 16.01 2.35 -0.05
N LEU A 40 16.73 1.82 -1.04
CA LEU A 40 16.66 2.26 -2.44
C LEU A 40 15.41 1.73 -3.17
N MET A 41 14.61 0.88 -2.52
CA MET A 41 13.35 0.31 -3.02
C MET A 41 13.49 -0.45 -4.35
N LEU A 42 14.68 -1.02 -4.61
CA LEU A 42 15.03 -1.65 -5.89
C LEU A 42 14.21 -2.91 -6.19
N GLY A 43 13.60 -3.53 -5.17
CA GLY A 43 12.80 -4.75 -5.34
C GLY A 43 11.57 -4.58 -6.23
N ASN A 44 11.10 -3.35 -6.52
CA ASN A 44 10.00 -3.17 -7.47
C ASN A 44 10.44 -3.36 -8.92
N TRP A 45 11.74 -3.24 -9.19
CA TRP A 45 12.29 -3.41 -10.53
C TRP A 45 12.71 -4.86 -10.78
N ASP A 46 13.31 -5.51 -9.78
CA ASP A 46 13.79 -6.89 -9.90
C ASP A 46 13.81 -7.55 -8.52
N THR A 47 12.77 -8.33 -8.21
CA THR A 47 12.63 -9.02 -6.92
C THR A 47 13.64 -10.16 -6.72
N VAL A 48 14.18 -10.71 -7.81
CA VAL A 48 15.13 -11.83 -7.76
C VAL A 48 16.51 -11.30 -7.40
N ARG A 49 16.93 -10.22 -8.07
CA ARG A 49 18.22 -9.56 -7.79
C ARG A 49 18.18 -8.74 -6.50
N TYR A 50 17.04 -8.14 -6.20
CA TYR A 50 16.85 -7.21 -5.08
C TYR A 50 15.68 -7.67 -4.20
N PRO A 51 15.87 -8.74 -3.41
CA PRO A 51 14.79 -9.29 -2.60
C PRO A 51 14.30 -8.31 -1.53
N TRP A 52 13.00 -8.40 -1.25
CA TRP A 52 12.35 -7.65 -0.19
C TRP A 52 12.69 -8.26 1.17
N LEU A 53 13.16 -7.43 2.10
CA LEU A 53 13.27 -7.82 3.51
C LEU A 53 11.89 -7.96 4.16
N ASP A 54 10.93 -7.17 3.69
CA ASP A 54 9.52 -7.31 4.02
C ASP A 54 8.70 -7.06 2.76
N PRO A 55 7.85 -8.01 2.32
CA PRO A 55 7.03 -7.81 1.14
C PRO A 55 6.16 -6.55 1.26
N ALA A 56 5.70 -6.14 2.45
CA ALA A 56 4.92 -4.92 2.64
C ALA A 56 5.62 -3.64 2.12
N PHE A 57 6.95 -3.65 1.95
CA PHE A 57 7.67 -2.50 1.43
C PHE A 57 7.40 -2.20 -0.06
N TRP A 58 6.78 -3.12 -0.81
CA TRP A 58 6.46 -2.93 -2.23
C TRP A 58 5.61 -1.67 -2.49
N THR A 59 4.74 -1.27 -1.56
CA THR A 59 3.82 -0.13 -1.77
C THR A 59 4.51 1.23 -1.72
N LEU A 60 5.73 1.32 -1.21
CA LEU A 60 6.34 2.59 -0.87
C LEU A 60 6.70 3.49 -2.06
N PRO A 61 7.37 3.01 -3.13
CA PRO A 61 7.62 3.89 -4.26
C PRO A 61 6.33 4.40 -4.90
N LEU A 62 5.28 3.57 -4.97
CA LEU A 62 3.95 4.01 -5.41
C LEU A 62 3.41 5.14 -4.50
N GLN A 63 3.46 4.99 -3.17
CA GLN A 63 3.01 6.01 -2.24
C GLN A 63 3.84 7.30 -2.33
N LEU A 64 5.17 7.17 -2.38
CA LEU A 64 6.08 8.33 -2.50
C LEU A 64 5.81 9.08 -3.80
N MET A 65 5.72 8.36 -4.92
CA MET A 65 5.41 8.95 -6.20
C MET A 65 4.03 9.62 -6.18
N ALA A 66 2.98 8.92 -5.74
CA ALA A 66 1.61 9.42 -5.76
C ALA A 66 1.44 10.67 -4.88
N PHE A 67 2.01 10.69 -3.67
CA PHE A 67 1.93 11.86 -2.80
C PHE A 67 2.82 13.01 -3.28
N THR A 68 3.99 12.73 -3.87
CA THR A 68 4.82 13.78 -4.50
C THR A 68 4.07 14.40 -5.68
N ALA A 69 3.52 13.56 -6.57
CA ALA A 69 2.73 14.01 -7.70
C ALA A 69 1.52 14.82 -7.24
N ALA A 70 0.80 14.37 -6.20
CA ALA A 70 -0.33 15.13 -5.64
C ALA A 70 0.11 16.51 -5.10
N ALA A 71 1.24 16.58 -4.39
CA ALA A 71 1.79 17.84 -3.89
C ALA A 71 2.16 18.80 -5.04
N VAL A 72 2.86 18.31 -6.07
CA VAL A 72 3.20 19.10 -7.26
C VAL A 72 1.94 19.53 -8.01
N LEU A 73 1.00 18.61 -8.26
CA LEU A 73 -0.23 18.92 -8.98
C LEU A 73 -1.10 19.93 -8.26
N SER A 74 -1.06 19.97 -6.91
CA SER A 74 -1.81 20.93 -6.10
C SER A 74 -1.43 22.39 -6.36
N THR A 75 -0.24 22.66 -6.90
CA THR A 75 0.20 24.01 -7.29
C THR A 75 -0.10 24.33 -8.76
N THR A 76 -0.71 23.41 -9.50
CA THR A 76 -0.99 23.54 -10.94
C THR A 76 -2.47 23.47 -11.26
N ARG A 77 -2.84 23.88 -12.48
CA ARG A 77 -4.21 23.74 -13.01
C ARG A 77 -4.69 22.29 -13.16
N TRP A 78 -3.79 21.30 -13.08
CA TRP A 78 -4.12 19.88 -13.20
C TRP A 78 -4.58 19.27 -11.87
N GLY A 79 -4.32 19.93 -10.74
CA GLY A 79 -4.84 19.53 -9.43
C GLY A 79 -6.33 19.82 -9.20
N PHE A 80 -7.00 20.47 -10.16
CA PHE A 80 -8.36 20.98 -9.97
C PHE A 80 -9.28 20.79 -11.20
N GLY A 81 -10.59 20.80 -10.93
CA GLY A 81 -11.63 20.92 -11.95
C GLY A 81 -11.67 19.78 -12.98
N PRO A 82 -12.02 20.07 -14.24
CA PRO A 82 -12.13 19.05 -15.29
C PRO A 82 -10.81 18.35 -15.63
N ARG A 83 -9.67 19.05 -15.52
CA ARG A 83 -8.35 18.49 -15.83
C ARG A 83 -7.97 17.38 -14.86
N LEU A 84 -8.29 17.56 -13.58
CA LEU A 84 -8.12 16.49 -12.58
C LEU A 84 -8.94 15.26 -12.98
N ARG A 85 -10.18 15.42 -13.47
CA ARG A 85 -11.00 14.28 -13.91
C ARG A 85 -10.37 13.53 -15.06
N VAL A 86 -9.85 14.24 -16.07
CA VAL A 86 -9.10 13.64 -17.17
C VAL A 86 -7.91 12.85 -16.64
N LEU A 87 -7.13 13.45 -15.73
CA LEU A 87 -5.99 12.78 -15.10
C LEU A 87 -6.41 11.49 -14.39
N LEU A 88 -7.44 11.52 -13.54
CA LEU A 88 -7.92 10.34 -12.83
C LEU A 88 -8.37 9.23 -13.78
N TRP A 89 -9.08 9.56 -14.86
CA TRP A 89 -9.45 8.57 -15.87
C TRP A 89 -8.23 8.01 -16.59
N THR A 90 -7.25 8.83 -16.97
CA THR A 90 -6.01 8.34 -17.60
C THR A 90 -5.23 7.42 -16.68
N MET A 91 -5.19 7.70 -15.38
CA MET A 91 -4.50 6.87 -14.38
C MET A 91 -5.15 5.49 -14.18
N VAL A 92 -6.41 5.30 -14.60
CA VAL A 92 -7.10 4.00 -14.55
C VAL A 92 -7.07 3.32 -15.92
N LEU A 93 -7.41 4.06 -16.98
CA LEU A 93 -7.56 3.50 -18.32
C LEU A 93 -6.21 3.14 -18.96
N VAL A 94 -5.16 3.96 -18.77
CA VAL A 94 -3.85 3.67 -19.39
C VAL A 94 -3.27 2.36 -18.84
N PRO A 95 -3.14 2.14 -17.51
CA PRO A 95 -2.66 0.84 -17.02
C PRO A 95 -3.53 -0.34 -17.45
N LEU A 96 -4.86 -0.15 -17.51
CA LEU A 96 -5.78 -1.19 -17.98
C LEU A 96 -5.57 -1.54 -19.46
N LEU A 97 -5.33 -0.55 -20.31
CA LEU A 97 -5.02 -0.74 -21.73
C LEU A 97 -3.63 -1.35 -21.95
N LEU A 98 -2.68 -1.10 -21.05
CA LEU A 98 -1.34 -1.69 -21.09
C LEU A 98 -1.30 -3.10 -20.46
N TRP A 99 -2.35 -3.53 -19.75
CA TRP A 99 -2.41 -4.84 -19.10
C TRP A 99 -2.11 -6.03 -20.04
N PRO A 100 -2.57 -6.07 -21.31
CA PRO A 100 -2.22 -7.16 -22.23
C PRO A 100 -0.72 -7.31 -22.49
N LEU A 101 0.07 -6.24 -22.33
CA LEU A 101 1.53 -6.31 -22.44
C LEU A 101 2.17 -7.07 -21.28
N ARG A 102 1.51 -7.05 -20.12
CA ARG A 102 1.89 -7.81 -18.92
C ARG A 102 1.39 -9.25 -18.98
N ALA A 103 0.29 -9.49 -19.67
CA ALA A 103 -0.37 -10.79 -19.77
C ALA A 103 0.00 -11.59 -21.05
N ARG A 104 1.13 -11.29 -21.70
CA ARG A 104 1.46 -11.86 -23.02
C ARG A 104 1.61 -13.39 -22.98
N PRO A 105 0.98 -14.14 -23.90
CA PRO A 105 1.16 -15.59 -24.00
C PRO A 105 2.56 -15.93 -24.53
N GLY A 106 3.32 -16.75 -23.80
CA GLY A 106 4.64 -17.27 -24.23
C GLY A 106 5.71 -17.28 -23.15
N ASP A 107 5.60 -16.39 -22.14
CA ASP A 107 6.33 -16.48 -20.87
C ASP A 107 5.53 -15.68 -19.81
N PRO A 108 4.90 -16.33 -18.81
CA PRO A 108 4.15 -15.67 -17.74
C PRO A 108 4.97 -14.65 -16.93
N ALA A 109 6.30 -14.63 -17.10
CA ALA A 109 7.23 -13.84 -16.31
C ALA A 109 7.84 -12.62 -17.03
N ASP A 110 7.66 -12.40 -18.34
CA ASP A 110 8.49 -11.41 -19.06
C ASP A 110 7.70 -10.35 -19.86
N PRO A 111 7.09 -9.35 -19.17
CA PRO A 111 6.70 -8.12 -19.85
C PRO A 111 7.93 -7.43 -20.47
N PRO A 112 7.77 -6.61 -21.53
CA PRO A 112 8.87 -5.85 -22.10
C PRO A 112 9.66 -5.09 -21.02
N GLU A 113 10.99 -5.01 -21.15
CA GLU A 113 11.85 -4.41 -20.12
C GLU A 113 11.40 -3.01 -19.72
N TRP A 114 11.03 -2.15 -20.68
CA TRP A 114 10.53 -0.81 -20.40
C TRP A 114 9.24 -0.83 -19.55
N TYR A 115 8.37 -1.83 -19.74
CA TYR A 115 7.14 -1.98 -18.95
C TYR A 115 7.51 -2.35 -17.52
N ARG A 116 8.40 -3.34 -17.34
CA ARG A 116 8.89 -3.72 -16.01
C ARG A 116 9.56 -2.53 -15.30
N MET A 117 10.40 -1.78 -16.01
CA MET A 117 11.13 -0.65 -15.45
C MET A 117 10.25 0.55 -15.09
N ILE A 118 9.24 0.86 -15.91
CA ILE A 118 8.44 2.07 -15.73
C ILE A 118 7.10 1.77 -15.07
N VAL A 119 6.38 0.76 -15.55
CA VAL A 119 5.02 0.46 -15.07
C VAL A 119 5.07 -0.34 -13.78
N ASP A 120 5.88 -1.40 -13.72
CA ASP A 120 5.97 -2.23 -12.51
C ASP A 120 6.87 -1.60 -11.45
N GLY A 121 8.03 -1.06 -11.83
CA GLY A 121 8.97 -0.39 -10.92
C GLY A 121 8.34 0.74 -10.10
N PHE A 122 7.51 1.57 -10.71
CA PHE A 122 6.78 2.64 -10.01
C PHE A 122 5.40 2.20 -9.47
N GLY A 123 4.97 0.97 -9.73
CA GLY A 123 3.67 0.45 -9.33
C GLY A 123 2.48 1.10 -10.08
N PHE A 124 2.70 1.63 -11.28
CA PHE A 124 1.64 2.28 -12.08
C PHE A 124 0.48 1.36 -12.38
N HIS A 125 0.71 0.05 -12.47
CA HIS A 125 -0.33 -0.94 -12.65
C HIS A 125 -1.35 -0.98 -11.48
N ARG A 126 -1.11 -0.29 -10.35
CA ARG A 126 -2.04 -0.19 -9.20
C ARG A 126 -2.58 1.21 -8.94
N LEU A 127 -2.41 2.14 -9.87
CA LEU A 127 -2.89 3.52 -9.69
C LEU A 127 -4.40 3.60 -9.44
N HIS A 128 -5.18 2.62 -9.90
CA HIS A 128 -6.63 2.56 -9.64
C HIS A 128 -6.97 2.57 -8.15
N LEU A 129 -6.15 2.00 -7.26
CA LEU A 129 -6.39 2.04 -5.82
C LEU A 129 -6.21 3.46 -5.25
N PHE A 130 -5.22 4.20 -5.77
CA PHE A 130 -5.00 5.60 -5.39
C PHE A 130 -6.13 6.50 -5.95
N VAL A 131 -6.53 6.28 -7.20
CA VAL A 131 -7.66 6.97 -7.84
C VAL A 131 -8.97 6.70 -7.10
N ALA A 132 -9.21 5.47 -6.64
CA ALA A 132 -10.39 5.14 -5.83
C ALA A 132 -10.43 5.99 -4.55
N GLY A 133 -9.30 6.15 -3.84
CA GLY A 133 -9.21 7.03 -2.67
C GLY A 133 -9.55 8.49 -2.99
N ILE A 134 -9.00 9.05 -4.08
CA ILE A 134 -9.31 10.41 -4.51
C ILE A 134 -10.77 10.56 -4.92
N ALA A 135 -11.32 9.58 -5.65
CA ALA A 135 -12.70 9.57 -6.10
C ALA A 135 -13.67 9.56 -4.91
N VAL A 136 -13.42 8.71 -3.90
CA VAL A 136 -14.21 8.68 -2.66
C VAL A 136 -14.16 10.04 -1.95
N TRP A 137 -12.98 10.65 -1.83
CA TRP A 137 -12.85 11.96 -1.19
C TRP A 137 -13.55 13.08 -1.96
N LEU A 138 -13.42 13.13 -3.29
CA LEU A 138 -14.12 14.12 -4.12
C LEU A 138 -15.64 13.91 -4.07
N TRP A 139 -16.09 12.67 -4.01
CA TRP A 139 -17.51 12.35 -3.91
C TRP A 139 -18.09 12.72 -2.55
N SER A 140 -17.39 12.41 -1.45
CA SER A 140 -17.83 12.73 -0.08
C SER A 140 -17.88 14.24 0.17
N THR A 141 -16.95 14.99 -0.42
CA THR A 141 -16.89 16.46 -0.35
C THR A 141 -17.77 17.17 -1.38
N ARG A 142 -18.62 16.44 -2.12
CA ARG A 142 -19.54 16.97 -3.16
C ARG A 142 -18.84 17.71 -4.31
N ARG A 143 -17.56 17.44 -4.54
CA ARG A 143 -16.76 18.01 -5.65
C ARG A 143 -16.86 17.18 -6.94
N MET A 144 -17.51 16.02 -6.87
CA MET A 144 -17.77 15.11 -7.99
C MET A 144 -19.23 14.63 -7.95
N GLY A 145 -19.90 14.64 -9.10
CA GLY A 145 -21.28 14.16 -9.23
C GLY A 145 -21.38 12.63 -9.08
N ASN A 146 -22.54 12.14 -8.62
CA ASN A 146 -22.74 10.72 -8.29
C ASN A 146 -22.41 9.79 -9.48
N GLY A 147 -22.92 10.07 -10.68
CA GLY A 147 -22.69 9.21 -11.85
C GLY A 147 -21.21 9.10 -12.22
N HIS A 148 -20.48 10.22 -12.17
CA HIS A 148 -19.05 10.23 -12.46
C HIS A 148 -18.23 9.49 -11.40
N ALA A 149 -18.56 9.67 -10.12
CA ALA A 149 -17.90 8.98 -9.01
C ALA A 149 -18.14 7.46 -9.09
N LEU A 150 -19.39 7.04 -9.30
CA LEU A 150 -19.75 5.63 -9.43
C LEU A 150 -19.06 4.99 -10.63
N ALA A 151 -19.04 5.65 -11.79
CA ALA A 151 -18.33 5.16 -12.97
C ALA A 151 -16.83 4.99 -12.70
N LEU A 152 -16.17 6.00 -12.12
CA LEU A 152 -14.74 5.93 -11.83
C LEU A 152 -14.41 4.82 -10.81
N LEU A 153 -15.21 4.67 -9.75
CA LEU A 153 -15.05 3.60 -8.76
C LEU A 153 -15.30 2.21 -9.36
N ALA A 154 -16.31 2.06 -10.23
CA ALA A 154 -16.57 0.82 -10.95
C ALA A 154 -15.38 0.42 -11.84
N PHE A 155 -14.80 1.38 -12.58
CA PHE A 155 -13.59 1.14 -13.37
C PHE A 155 -12.37 0.83 -12.50
N CYS A 156 -12.25 1.42 -11.31
CA CYS A 156 -11.19 1.03 -10.37
C CYS A 156 -11.37 -0.41 -9.87
N GLY A 157 -12.61 -0.83 -9.60
CA GLY A 157 -12.93 -2.21 -9.25
C GLY A 157 -12.66 -3.19 -10.38
N LEU A 158 -13.03 -2.83 -11.62
CA LEU A 158 -12.69 -3.60 -12.82
C LEU A 158 -11.18 -3.73 -12.99
N ALA A 159 -10.42 -2.64 -12.85
CA ALA A 159 -8.97 -2.67 -12.92
C ALA A 159 -8.35 -3.56 -11.82
N GLN A 160 -8.91 -3.55 -10.61
CA GLN A 160 -8.49 -4.46 -9.54
C GLN A 160 -8.75 -5.92 -9.88
N PHE A 161 -9.89 -6.22 -10.51
CA PHE A 161 -10.23 -7.58 -10.94
C PHE A 161 -9.31 -8.04 -12.08
N VAL A 162 -9.12 -7.21 -13.10
CA VAL A 162 -8.21 -7.49 -14.23
C VAL A 162 -6.77 -7.67 -13.77
N HIS A 163 -6.32 -6.90 -12.78
CA HIS A 163 -4.99 -7.08 -12.19
C HIS A 163 -4.80 -8.44 -11.52
N GLY A 164 -5.89 -9.06 -11.01
CA GLY A 164 -5.88 -10.41 -10.46
C GLY A 164 -5.92 -11.53 -11.50
N LEU A 165 -6.14 -11.20 -12.78
CA LEU A 165 -6.11 -12.19 -13.86
C LEU A 165 -4.65 -12.56 -14.16
N MET A 166 -4.37 -13.86 -14.16
CA MET A 166 -3.08 -14.40 -14.59
C MET A 166 -3.25 -15.24 -15.87
N PRO A 167 -2.35 -15.11 -16.86
CA PRO A 167 -2.33 -16.02 -17.99
C PRO A 167 -1.96 -17.42 -17.50
N GLY A 168 -2.79 -18.42 -17.81
CA GLY A 168 -2.43 -19.82 -17.61
C GLY A 168 -1.28 -20.25 -18.54
N PRO A 169 -0.60 -21.37 -18.24
CA PRO A 169 0.46 -21.93 -19.10
C PRO A 169 0.01 -22.22 -20.55
N ASP A 170 -1.29 -22.38 -20.75
CA ASP A 170 -1.98 -22.63 -22.02
C ASP A 170 -2.50 -21.34 -22.69
N GLY A 171 -2.15 -20.15 -22.18
CA GLY A 171 -2.59 -18.87 -22.71
C GLY A 171 -4.05 -18.53 -22.41
N VAL A 172 -4.77 -19.39 -21.67
CA VAL A 172 -6.13 -19.12 -21.21
C VAL A 172 -6.06 -18.18 -20.01
N LEU A 173 -6.73 -17.03 -20.08
CA LEU A 173 -6.93 -16.20 -18.90
C LEU A 173 -7.80 -16.96 -17.91
N ARG A 174 -7.23 -17.31 -16.76
CA ARG A 174 -7.99 -17.88 -15.66
C ARG A 174 -8.12 -16.84 -14.56
N VAL A 175 -9.35 -16.67 -14.10
CA VAL A 175 -9.57 -16.23 -12.72
C VAL A 175 -9.31 -17.48 -11.91
N ASP A 176 -8.22 -17.50 -11.16
CA ASP A 176 -8.01 -18.59 -10.22
C ASP A 176 -9.02 -18.42 -9.07
N LEU A 177 -10.19 -19.06 -9.22
CA LEU A 177 -11.26 -19.08 -8.23
C LEU A 177 -10.93 -20.04 -7.07
N ASP A 178 -9.95 -20.92 -7.26
CA ASP A 178 -9.49 -21.87 -6.25
C ASP A 178 -8.41 -21.22 -5.35
N HIS A 179 -7.83 -20.10 -5.77
CA HIS A 179 -6.88 -19.31 -5.00
C HIS A 179 -7.48 -18.05 -4.36
N ILE A 180 -6.82 -17.64 -3.27
CA ILE A 180 -7.15 -16.52 -2.39
C ILE A 180 -7.29 -15.17 -3.15
N ASP A 181 -6.84 -15.10 -4.40
CA ASP A 181 -6.70 -13.87 -5.18
C ASP A 181 -8.03 -13.31 -5.71
N ALA A 182 -8.95 -14.15 -6.20
CA ALA A 182 -10.26 -13.69 -6.65
C ALA A 182 -11.10 -13.17 -5.47
N VAL A 183 -11.03 -13.88 -4.33
CA VAL A 183 -11.65 -13.45 -3.08
C VAL A 183 -11.01 -12.15 -2.57
N ALA A 184 -9.69 -12.03 -2.61
CA ALA A 184 -8.99 -10.81 -2.22
C ALA A 184 -9.40 -9.61 -3.11
N ALA A 185 -9.47 -9.79 -4.43
CA ALA A 185 -9.94 -8.75 -5.34
C ALA A 185 -11.38 -8.33 -5.04
N ALA A 186 -12.28 -9.29 -4.81
CA ALA A 186 -13.66 -9.02 -4.42
C ALA A 186 -13.75 -8.27 -3.09
N LEU A 187 -12.97 -8.67 -2.08
CA LEU A 187 -12.91 -8.01 -0.77
C LEU A 187 -12.39 -6.58 -0.88
N VAL A 188 -11.42 -6.31 -1.74
CA VAL A 188 -10.95 -4.95 -2.01
C VAL A 188 -12.06 -4.10 -2.64
N CYS A 189 -12.77 -4.63 -3.64
CA CYS A 189 -13.91 -3.94 -4.27
C CYS A 189 -15.03 -3.65 -3.26
N VAL A 190 -15.39 -4.63 -2.43
CA VAL A 190 -16.35 -4.46 -1.33
C VAL A 190 -15.86 -3.41 -0.34
N GLY A 191 -14.58 -3.45 0.05
CA GLY A 191 -13.97 -2.46 0.92
C GLY A 191 -14.06 -1.04 0.36
N ILE A 192 -13.73 -0.85 -0.91
CA ILE A 192 -13.87 0.44 -1.60
C ILE A 192 -15.34 0.91 -1.59
N ALA A 193 -16.28 0.02 -1.92
CA ALA A 193 -17.71 0.35 -1.92
C ALA A 193 -18.22 0.74 -0.52
N LEU A 194 -17.82 0.00 0.51
CA LEU A 194 -18.18 0.29 1.90
C LEU A 194 -17.60 1.64 2.36
N VAL A 195 -16.32 1.89 2.10
CA VAL A 195 -15.67 3.18 2.42
C VAL A 195 -16.37 4.32 1.68
N ALA A 196 -16.71 4.14 0.40
CA ALA A 196 -17.40 5.14 -0.40
C ALA A 196 -18.81 5.45 0.15
N LEU A 197 -19.57 4.41 0.52
CA LEU A 197 -20.90 4.53 1.10
C LEU A 197 -20.86 5.23 2.46
N VAL A 198 -19.97 4.79 3.35
CA VAL A 198 -19.80 5.38 4.70
C VAL A 198 -19.36 6.83 4.60
N ALA A 199 -18.46 7.17 3.68
CA ALA A 199 -17.99 8.54 3.46
C ALA A 199 -19.10 9.48 2.96
N ARG A 200 -20.18 8.94 2.38
CA ARG A 200 -21.31 9.72 1.86
C ARG A 200 -22.45 9.91 2.88
N LEU A 201 -22.38 9.23 4.03
CA LEU A 201 -23.36 9.40 5.10
C LEU A 201 -23.28 10.82 5.68
N PRO A 202 -24.41 11.44 6.10
CA PRO A 202 -24.40 12.78 6.69
C PRO A 202 -23.59 12.88 8.00
N ARG A 203 -23.50 11.78 8.76
CA ARG A 203 -22.75 11.68 10.03
C ARG A 203 -21.93 10.39 10.07
N PRO A 204 -20.81 10.31 9.32
CA PRO A 204 -19.97 9.11 9.31
C PRO A 204 -19.49 8.80 10.73
N GLY A 205 -19.81 7.60 11.23
CA GLY A 205 -19.42 7.17 12.58
C GLY A 205 -20.24 7.76 13.73
N GLY A 206 -21.35 8.47 13.46
CA GLY A 206 -22.22 9.02 14.52
C GLY A 206 -22.91 7.96 15.39
N TRP A 207 -22.92 6.71 14.94
CA TRP A 207 -23.43 5.53 15.64
C TRP A 207 -22.37 4.80 16.47
N ILE A 208 -21.10 5.21 16.37
CA ILE A 208 -19.99 4.56 17.07
C ILE A 208 -19.84 5.22 18.45
N PRO A 209 -19.87 4.45 19.56
CA PRO A 209 -19.62 5.00 20.90
C PRO A 209 -18.28 5.75 20.96
N ALA A 210 -18.25 6.89 21.67
CA ALA A 210 -17.07 7.75 21.81
C ALA A 210 -15.74 7.02 22.15
N PRO A 211 -15.69 6.03 23.08
CA PRO A 211 -14.44 5.32 23.36
C PRO A 211 -13.95 4.51 22.15
N LEU A 212 -14.86 3.83 21.44
CA LEU A 212 -14.53 3.03 20.27
C LEU A 212 -14.10 3.91 19.10
N ALA A 213 -14.79 5.02 18.86
CA ALA A 213 -14.40 5.99 17.84
C ALA A 213 -13.00 6.56 18.12
N THR A 214 -12.66 6.78 19.40
CA THR A 214 -11.32 7.23 19.81
C THR A 214 -10.27 6.15 19.58
N ALA A 215 -10.57 4.90 19.92
CA ALA A 215 -9.68 3.77 19.66
C ALA A 215 -9.40 3.61 18.15
N PHE A 216 -10.42 3.65 17.30
CA PHE A 216 -10.25 3.58 15.85
C PHE A 216 -9.44 4.75 15.29
N ARG A 217 -9.67 5.99 15.76
CA ARG A 217 -8.84 7.13 15.35
C ARG A 217 -7.39 6.97 15.79
N ARG A 218 -7.13 6.42 16.98
CA ARG A 218 -5.77 6.14 17.46
C ARG A 218 -5.09 5.08 16.61
N LEU A 219 -5.80 3.98 16.30
CA LEU A 219 -5.30 2.91 15.45
C LEU A 219 -5.02 3.39 14.03
N ALA A 220 -5.93 4.18 13.44
CA ALA A 220 -5.74 4.82 12.14
C ALA A 220 -4.54 5.78 12.14
N GLY A 221 -4.25 6.42 13.28
CA GLY A 221 -3.08 7.27 13.47
C GLY A 221 -1.74 6.52 13.39
N ILE A 222 -1.70 5.24 13.75
CA ILE A 222 -0.49 4.40 13.74
C ILE A 222 -0.47 3.38 12.59
N SER A 223 -1.52 3.32 11.78
CA SER A 223 -1.74 2.25 10.79
C SER A 223 -0.58 2.05 9.81
N TYR A 224 0.12 3.13 9.44
CA TYR A 224 1.29 3.04 8.59
C TYR A 224 2.46 2.31 9.26
N GLY A 225 2.79 2.66 10.50
CA GLY A 225 3.82 1.94 11.27
C GLY A 225 3.43 0.48 11.51
N VAL A 226 2.15 0.20 11.79
CA VAL A 226 1.65 -1.18 11.92
C VAL A 226 1.83 -1.93 10.60
N TYR A 227 1.46 -1.33 9.48
CA TYR A 227 1.64 -1.90 8.15
C TYR A 227 3.11 -2.22 7.84
N LEU A 228 4.06 -1.36 8.21
CA LEU A 228 5.48 -1.65 7.99
C LEU A 228 6.01 -2.82 8.82
N MET A 229 5.40 -3.10 9.98
CA MET A 229 5.90 -4.06 10.96
C MET A 229 5.14 -5.39 10.96
N HIS A 230 3.97 -5.46 10.31
CA HIS A 230 3.08 -6.60 10.50
C HIS A 230 3.57 -7.88 9.82
N GLN A 231 4.27 -7.80 8.69
CA GLN A 231 4.45 -8.98 7.83
C GLN A 231 5.68 -9.79 8.21
N THR A 232 6.91 -9.33 7.94
CA THR A 232 8.13 -10.11 8.25
C THR A 232 8.29 -10.34 9.74
N VAL A 233 8.24 -9.29 10.56
CA VAL A 233 8.37 -9.43 12.01
C VAL A 233 7.22 -10.27 12.57
N GLY A 234 6.02 -10.09 12.04
CA GLY A 234 4.86 -10.90 12.42
C GLY A 234 5.06 -12.38 12.12
N TYR A 235 5.54 -12.73 10.93
CA TYR A 235 5.81 -14.13 10.58
C TYR A 235 6.91 -14.75 11.46
N VAL A 236 7.97 -14.00 11.76
CA VAL A 236 9.01 -14.46 12.70
C VAL A 236 8.40 -14.74 14.08
N VAL A 237 7.57 -13.84 14.61
CA VAL A 237 6.87 -14.03 15.89
C VAL A 237 5.97 -15.28 15.86
N MET A 238 5.13 -15.41 14.83
CA MET A 238 4.23 -16.56 14.70
C MET A 238 5.01 -17.87 14.65
N ARG A 239 6.09 -17.90 13.87
CA ARG A 239 6.93 -19.08 13.70
C ARG A 239 7.63 -19.46 15.00
N ARG A 240 8.20 -18.51 15.75
CA ARG A 240 8.80 -18.79 17.06
C ARG A 240 7.81 -19.31 18.08
N LEU A 241 6.57 -18.81 18.06
CA LEU A 241 5.49 -19.32 18.91
C LEU A 241 5.05 -20.72 18.47
N GLN A 242 5.05 -20.99 17.16
CA GLN A 242 4.77 -22.32 16.62
C GLN A 242 5.80 -23.35 17.08
N ASP A 243 7.09 -22.99 17.13
CA ASP A 243 8.18 -23.88 17.56
C ASP A 243 8.02 -24.34 19.02
N VAL A 244 7.34 -23.55 19.86
CA VAL A 244 7.00 -23.91 21.25
C VAL A 244 5.57 -24.44 21.43
N GLY A 245 4.90 -24.80 20.32
CA GLY A 245 3.60 -25.47 20.33
C GLY A 245 2.39 -24.57 20.58
N VAL A 246 2.54 -23.24 20.46
CA VAL A 246 1.42 -22.30 20.63
C VAL A 246 0.44 -22.43 19.47
N GLY A 247 -0.86 -22.47 19.76
CA GLY A 247 -1.90 -22.62 18.74
C GLY A 247 -2.05 -21.40 17.81
N PRO A 248 -2.58 -21.56 16.58
CA PRO A 248 -2.64 -20.52 15.56
C PRO A 248 -3.32 -19.21 15.99
N LEU A 249 -4.41 -19.31 16.77
CA LEU A 249 -5.13 -18.13 17.26
C LEU A 249 -4.22 -17.22 18.10
N LEU A 250 -3.45 -17.81 19.01
CA LEU A 250 -2.58 -17.07 19.91
C LEU A 250 -1.33 -16.55 19.17
N GLN A 251 -0.85 -17.28 18.15
CA GLN A 251 0.19 -16.79 17.24
C GLN A 251 -0.27 -15.51 16.51
N SER A 252 -1.46 -15.53 15.89
CA SER A 252 -2.01 -14.37 15.19
C SER A 252 -2.28 -13.20 16.15
N ALA A 253 -2.79 -13.47 17.35
CA ALA A 253 -2.98 -12.44 18.37
C ALA A 253 -1.63 -11.79 18.78
N ALA A 254 -0.60 -12.60 19.02
CA ALA A 254 0.73 -12.10 19.36
C ALA A 254 1.36 -11.27 18.23
N MET A 255 1.26 -11.75 16.98
CA MET A 255 1.70 -11.02 15.79
C MET A 255 1.02 -9.65 15.68
N LEU A 256 -0.31 -9.58 15.85
CA LEU A 256 -1.06 -8.33 15.83
C LEU A 256 -0.64 -7.39 16.96
N VAL A 257 -0.47 -7.92 18.18
CA VAL A 257 0.00 -7.12 19.34
C VAL A 257 1.39 -6.55 19.07
N VAL A 258 2.33 -7.36 18.59
CA VAL A 258 3.69 -6.91 18.26
C VAL A 258 3.66 -5.86 17.15
N ALA A 259 2.89 -6.08 16.08
CA ALA A 259 2.75 -5.12 14.98
C ALA A 259 2.18 -3.77 15.46
N VAL A 260 1.16 -3.79 16.34
CA VAL A 260 0.56 -2.59 16.92
C VAL A 260 1.53 -1.86 17.83
N LEU A 261 2.27 -2.58 18.68
CA LEU A 261 3.27 -2.00 19.58
C LEU A 261 4.43 -1.35 18.82
N LEU A 262 5.01 -2.07 17.86
CA LEU A 262 6.10 -1.56 17.03
C LEU A 262 5.62 -0.38 16.16
N GLY A 263 4.44 -0.50 15.54
CA GLY A 263 3.84 0.59 14.79
C GLY A 263 3.61 1.85 15.65
N TRP A 264 3.13 1.68 16.87
CA TRP A 264 3.00 2.79 17.83
C TRP A 264 4.36 3.41 18.20
N LEU A 265 5.39 2.60 18.42
CA LEU A 265 6.75 3.08 18.69
C LEU A 265 7.30 3.88 17.50
N LEU A 266 7.18 3.38 16.27
CA LEU A 266 7.58 4.10 15.06
C LEU A 266 6.86 5.45 14.96
N THR A 267 5.55 5.47 15.17
CA THR A 267 4.78 6.72 15.11
C THR A 267 5.19 7.71 16.21
N ARG A 268 5.39 7.24 17.45
CA ARG A 268 5.71 8.13 18.57
C ARG A 268 7.15 8.64 18.52
N LEU A 269 8.10 7.77 18.21
CA LEU A 269 9.54 8.06 18.32
C LEU A 269 10.13 8.62 17.03
N LEU A 270 9.52 8.37 15.87
CA LEU A 270 10.07 8.77 14.58
C LEU A 270 9.13 9.68 13.82
N GLU A 271 7.90 9.24 13.52
CA GLU A 271 6.99 10.01 12.66
C GLU A 271 6.65 11.39 13.26
N ARG A 272 6.21 11.42 14.53
CA ARG A 272 5.81 12.67 15.18
C ARG A 272 6.98 13.64 15.36
N PRO A 273 8.16 13.22 15.87
CA PRO A 273 9.31 14.11 15.99
C PRO A 273 9.79 14.62 14.64
N ALA A 274 9.91 13.76 13.63
CA ALA A 274 10.35 14.15 12.29
C ALA A 274 9.38 15.17 11.67
N HIS A 275 8.07 14.94 11.77
CA HIS A 275 7.07 15.90 11.31
C HIS A 275 7.20 17.26 12.02
N GLY A 276 7.37 17.26 13.35
CA GLY A 276 7.56 18.48 14.12
C GLY A 276 8.85 19.25 13.78
N VAL A 277 9.94 18.56 13.42
CA VAL A 277 11.17 19.20 12.93
C VAL A 277 10.96 19.81 11.55
N LEU A 278 10.27 19.11 10.65
CA LEU A 278 9.96 19.57 9.30
C LEU A 278 9.08 20.82 9.31
N MET A 279 7.97 20.80 10.05
CA MET A 279 7.06 21.96 10.13
C MET A 279 7.76 23.18 10.75
N ARG A 280 8.49 23.03 11.85
CA ARG A 280 9.26 24.14 12.44
C ARG A 280 10.34 24.69 11.51
N SER A 281 10.89 23.87 10.62
CA SER A 281 11.88 24.32 9.65
C SER A 281 11.23 25.06 8.49
N TRP A 282 10.06 24.59 8.03
CA TRP A 282 9.25 25.28 7.04
C TRP A 282 8.80 26.66 7.53
N ASP A 283 8.25 26.75 8.75
CA ASP A 283 7.77 28.02 9.30
C ASP A 283 8.90 29.06 9.41
N ARG A 284 10.12 28.62 9.75
CA ARG A 284 11.32 29.48 9.78
C ARG A 284 11.76 29.96 8.39
N VAL A 285 11.58 29.15 7.36
CA VAL A 285 11.91 29.52 5.98
C VAL A 285 10.84 30.42 5.38
N ALA A 286 9.56 30.13 5.63
CA ALA A 286 8.44 30.92 5.14
C ALA A 286 8.30 32.29 5.83
N ALA A 287 8.86 32.46 7.03
CA ALA A 287 8.95 33.73 7.73
C ALA A 287 10.13 34.61 7.31
N ARG A 288 11.00 34.14 6.41
CA ARG A 288 12.08 34.91 5.77
C ARG A 288 11.66 35.34 4.37
#